data_AF-W2SHX9-F1
#
_entry.id   AF-W2SHX9-F1
#
_cell.length_a   1.000
_cell.length_b   1.000
_cell.length_c   1.000
_cell.angle_alpha   90.00
_cell.angle_beta   90.00
_cell.angle_gamma   90.00
#
_symmetry.space_group_name_H-M   'P 1'
#
loop_
_entity.id
_entity.type
_entity.pdbx_description
1 polymer ?
#
loop_
_entity_poly.entity_id
_entity_poly.type
_entity_poly.pdbx_seq_one_letter_code
_entity_poly.pdbx_strand_id
1 'polypeptide(L)'
;MFRCSTSLHPHTTHFALEDRVLLMWILFMNLCVLGYAKVYNRLFEDLLGRYNRLVRPAADPNDTIHIEFKLKLSQIVDVHAKDQTLTMNGWLIHHWYDYRLSWDPEEYGGVKHFHLPGEIIWLPDIILYNKFVPSSDSSHIPFAFLSALMVALGCQ
;
A
#
# COMPACT_ATOMS: atom_id res chain seq x y z
N MET A 1 -69.10 27.16 -28.83
CA MET A 1 -68.96 26.66 -27.44
C MET A 1 -67.56 26.09 -27.28
N PHE A 2 -66.76 26.74 -26.43
CA PHE A 2 -65.49 26.36 -25.78
C PHE A 2 -64.49 25.37 -26.44
N ARG A 3 -63.38 25.95 -26.92
CA ARG A 3 -61.96 25.72 -26.57
C ARG A 3 -61.46 24.30 -26.26
N CYS A 4 -60.39 23.87 -26.94
CA CYS A 4 -59.09 23.66 -26.28
C CYS A 4 -57.94 23.55 -27.31
N SER A 5 -57.05 24.54 -27.34
CA SER A 5 -55.70 24.37 -27.89
C SER A 5 -54.84 23.78 -26.79
N THR A 6 -54.31 22.59 -26.96
CA THR A 6 -53.26 22.05 -26.09
C THR A 6 -51.94 22.15 -26.84
N SER A 7 -51.17 23.20 -26.51
CA SER A 7 -49.77 23.33 -26.88
C SER A 7 -48.98 22.20 -26.25
N LEU A 8 -48.36 21.35 -27.08
CA LEU A 8 -47.42 20.33 -26.65
C LEU A 8 -46.06 20.99 -26.41
N HIS A 9 -45.69 21.23 -25.15
CA HIS A 9 -44.34 21.65 -24.78
C HIS A 9 -43.36 20.47 -24.96
N PRO A 10 -42.16 20.68 -25.54
CA PRO A 10 -41.12 19.67 -25.56
C PRO A 10 -40.37 19.68 -24.22
N HIS A 11 -40.65 18.72 -23.34
CA HIS A 11 -39.89 18.47 -22.11
C HIS A 11 -38.66 17.54 -22.31
N THR A 12 -38.29 17.23 -23.55
CA THR A 12 -37.27 16.22 -23.89
C THR A 12 -35.84 16.74 -24.03
N THR A 13 -35.59 18.05 -23.91
CA THR A 13 -34.24 18.63 -24.08
C THR A 13 -33.41 18.72 -22.79
N HIS A 14 -34.04 18.60 -21.61
CA HIS A 14 -33.33 18.69 -20.32
C HIS A 14 -32.59 17.38 -19.97
N PHE A 15 -33.09 16.22 -20.39
CA PHE A 15 -32.53 14.91 -20.02
C PHE A 15 -31.23 14.57 -20.79
N ALA A 16 -31.09 15.02 -22.04
CA ALA A 16 -29.92 14.71 -22.88
C ALA A 16 -28.65 15.51 -22.53
N LEU A 17 -28.76 16.56 -21.70
CA LEU A 17 -27.64 17.40 -21.26
C LEU A 17 -26.90 16.77 -20.07
N GLU A 18 -27.62 16.11 -19.16
CA GLU A 18 -27.03 15.41 -18.01
C GLU A 18 -26.17 14.23 -18.45
N ASP A 19 -26.58 13.48 -19.48
CA ASP A 19 -25.79 12.38 -20.05
C ASP A 19 -24.47 12.86 -20.68
N ARG A 20 -24.48 14.03 -21.34
CA ARG A 20 -23.25 14.60 -21.94
C ARG A 20 -22.28 15.11 -20.88
N VAL A 21 -22.81 15.72 -19.81
CA VAL A 21 -22.01 16.10 -18.65
C VAL A 21 -21.42 14.86 -18.01
N LEU A 22 -22.23 13.83 -17.72
CA LEU A 22 -21.76 12.56 -17.15
C LEU A 22 -20.66 11.92 -18.01
N LEU A 23 -20.84 11.89 -19.34
CA LEU A 23 -19.84 11.39 -20.28
C LEU A 23 -18.54 12.23 -20.27
N MET A 24 -18.65 13.56 -20.20
CA MET A 24 -17.46 14.42 -20.07
C MET A 24 -16.73 14.18 -18.75
N TRP A 25 -17.47 14.00 -17.65
CA TRP A 25 -16.89 13.65 -16.34
C TRP A 25 -16.24 12.27 -16.35
N ILE A 26 -16.86 11.27 -16.97
CA ILE A 26 -16.29 9.92 -17.12
C ILE A 26 -15.02 9.98 -17.99
N LEU A 27 -15.05 10.70 -19.11
CA LEU A 27 -13.88 10.88 -19.97
C LEU A 27 -12.75 11.59 -19.24
N PHE A 28 -13.07 12.64 -18.48
CA PHE A 28 -12.10 13.36 -17.65
C PHE A 28 -11.52 12.47 -16.55
N MET A 29 -12.34 11.70 -15.84
CA MET A 29 -11.90 10.74 -14.84
C MET A 29 -10.98 9.68 -15.46
N ASN A 30 -11.35 9.11 -16.61
CA ASN A 30 -10.49 8.15 -17.32
C ASN A 30 -9.16 8.77 -17.75
N LEU A 31 -9.17 10.01 -18.23
CA LEU A 31 -7.95 10.73 -18.63
C LEU A 31 -7.04 11.00 -17.41
N CYS A 32 -7.62 11.43 -16.29
CA CYS A 32 -6.90 11.63 -15.03
C CYS A 32 -6.28 10.31 -14.52
N VAL A 33 -7.05 9.21 -14.54
CA VAL A 33 -6.57 7.89 -14.10
C VAL A 33 -5.43 7.38 -14.99
N LEU A 34 -5.53 7.54 -16.31
CA LEU A 34 -4.48 7.14 -17.25
C LEU A 34 -3.18 7.95 -17.04
N GLY A 35 -3.30 9.25 -16.77
CA GLY A 35 -2.15 10.11 -16.44
C GLY A 35 -1.43 9.65 -15.17
N TYR A 36 -2.19 9.37 -14.11
CA TYR A 36 -1.64 8.90 -12.83
C TYR A 36 -0.98 7.51 -12.97
N ALA A 37 -1.63 6.58 -13.65
CA ALA A 37 -1.10 5.23 -13.86
C ALA A 37 0.23 5.25 -14.65
N LYS A 38 0.35 6.13 -15.65
CA LYS A 38 1.60 6.28 -16.43
C LYS A 38 2.75 6.77 -15.57
N VAL A 39 2.51 7.77 -14.71
CA VAL A 39 3.53 8.31 -13.80
C VAL A 39 3.93 7.26 -12.76
N TYR A 40 2.96 6.54 -12.19
CA TYR A 40 3.21 5.46 -11.23
C TYR A 40 4.07 4.35 -11.83
N ASN A 41 3.75 3.90 -13.04
CA ASN A 41 4.52 2.86 -13.74
C ASN A 41 5.93 3.34 -14.10
N ARG A 42 6.10 4.62 -14.49
CA ARG A 42 7.43 5.17 -14.74
C ARG A 42 8.28 5.17 -13.46
N LEU A 43 7.71 5.60 -12.33
CA LEU A 43 8.38 5.57 -11.03
C LEU A 43 8.76 4.14 -10.62
N PHE A 44 7.86 3.18 -10.85
CA PHE A 44 8.10 1.77 -10.59
C PHE A 44 9.34 1.26 -11.35
N GLU A 45 9.38 1.49 -12.67
CA GLU A 45 10.48 1.04 -13.53
C GLU A 45 11.80 1.75 -13.19
N ASP A 46 11.78 3.05 -12.91
CA ASP A 46 12.98 3.82 -12.59
C ASP A 46 13.62 3.35 -11.27
N LEU A 47 12.81 3.08 -10.25
CA LEU A 47 13.30 2.61 -8.95
C LEU A 47 13.73 1.14 -8.98
N LEU A 48 12.93 0.26 -9.61
CA LEU A 48 13.12 -1.18 -9.52
C LEU A 48 13.91 -1.80 -10.68
N GLY A 49 14.05 -1.10 -11.81
CA GLY A 49 14.70 -1.64 -13.01
C GLY A 49 16.15 -2.09 -12.80
N ARG A 50 16.84 -1.53 -11.80
CA ARG A 50 18.21 -1.93 -11.39
C ARG A 50 18.33 -2.31 -9.92
N TYR A 51 17.21 -2.46 -9.23
CA TYR A 51 17.22 -2.74 -7.81
C TYR A 51 17.57 -4.21 -7.54
N ASN A 52 18.58 -4.44 -6.72
CA ASN A 52 18.94 -5.79 -6.28
C ASN A 52 18.52 -6.01 -4.82
N ARG A 53 17.47 -6.80 -4.62
CA ARG A 53 16.93 -7.14 -3.29
C ARG A 53 17.88 -7.96 -2.41
N LEU A 54 18.89 -8.60 -2.98
CA LEU A 54 19.86 -9.39 -2.21
C LEU A 54 20.94 -8.52 -1.58
N VAL A 55 21.08 -7.28 -2.06
CA VAL A 55 22.12 -6.36 -1.58
C VAL A 55 21.54 -5.46 -0.51
N ARG A 56 22.20 -5.49 0.65
CA ARG A 56 21.94 -4.62 1.80
C ARG A 56 21.95 -3.14 1.37
N PRO A 57 20.92 -2.34 1.71
CA PRO A 57 20.84 -0.92 1.36
C PRO A 57 21.67 -0.05 2.31
N ALA A 58 23.00 -0.19 2.25
CA ALA A 58 23.94 0.68 2.94
C ALA A 58 24.85 1.35 1.90
N ALA A 59 25.07 2.67 2.02
CA ALA A 59 25.92 3.41 1.09
C ALA A 59 27.38 2.96 1.25
N ASP A 60 27.86 2.94 2.50
CA ASP A 60 29.15 2.36 2.84
C ASP A 60 29.01 1.00 3.54
N PRO A 61 29.98 0.08 3.37
CA PRO A 61 29.96 -1.21 4.06
C PRO A 61 29.94 -1.09 5.60
N ASN A 62 30.48 0.01 6.12
CA ASN A 62 30.58 0.27 7.55
C ASN A 62 29.35 0.99 8.12
N ASP A 63 28.44 1.45 7.28
CA ASP A 63 27.22 2.10 7.74
C ASP A 63 26.29 1.08 8.41
N THR A 64 25.47 1.57 9.34
CA THR A 64 24.43 0.78 10.01
C THR A 64 23.05 1.13 9.46
N ILE A 65 22.19 0.13 9.29
CA ILE A 65 20.77 0.37 8.93
C ILE A 65 19.98 0.44 10.23
N HIS A 66 19.27 1.54 10.44
CA HIS A 66 18.35 1.66 11.56
C HIS A 66 17.00 1.01 11.18
N ILE A 67 16.57 0.03 11.98
CA ILE A 67 15.28 -0.64 11.81
C ILE A 67 14.46 -0.39 13.06
N GLU A 68 13.35 0.33 12.90
CA GLU A 68 12.40 0.57 13.98
C GLU A 68 11.39 -0.58 14.03
N PHE A 69 11.17 -1.12 15.23
CA PHE A 69 10.16 -2.16 15.45
C PHE A 69 9.03 -1.63 16.31
N LYS A 70 7.80 -1.95 15.91
CA LYS A 70 6.58 -1.65 16.66
C LYS A 70 5.74 -2.92 16.73
N LEU A 71 5.47 -3.40 17.94
CA LEU A 71 4.56 -4.51 18.16
C LEU A 71 3.19 -3.96 18.54
N LYS A 72 2.19 -4.23 17.71
CA LYS A 72 0.79 -3.96 18.03
C LYS A 72 0.13 -5.26 18.46
N LEU A 73 -0.02 -5.43 19.76
CA LEU A 73 -0.74 -6.57 20.33
C LEU A 73 -2.23 -6.46 20.00
N SER A 74 -2.80 -7.48 19.37
CA SER A 74 -4.24 -7.54 19.09
C SER A 74 -4.98 -8.20 20.24
N GLN A 75 -4.49 -9.35 20.70
CA GLN A 75 -5.12 -10.12 21.76
C GLN A 75 -4.11 -11.09 22.40
N ILE A 76 -4.28 -11.34 23.70
CA ILE A 76 -3.68 -12.49 24.39
C ILE A 76 -4.66 -13.66 24.27
N VAL A 77 -4.21 -14.74 23.62
CA VAL A 77 -5.02 -15.93 23.38
C VAL A 77 -5.05 -16.80 24.63
N ASP A 78 -3.89 -17.10 25.21
CA ASP A 78 -3.79 -17.93 26.41
C ASP A 78 -2.48 -17.72 27.16
N VAL A 79 -2.48 -18.01 28.47
CA VAL A 79 -1.33 -17.92 29.37
C VAL A 79 -1.18 -19.21 30.17
N HIS A 80 -0.18 -20.01 29.83
CA HIS A 80 0.15 -21.25 30.53
C HIS A 80 1.22 -20.97 31.59
N ALA A 81 0.80 -20.66 32.82
CA ALA A 81 1.74 -20.31 33.90
C ALA A 81 2.69 -21.46 34.28
N LYS A 82 2.22 -22.72 34.24
CA LYS A 82 3.05 -23.90 34.52
C LYS A 82 4.12 -24.13 33.46
N ASP A 83 3.77 -23.88 32.20
CA ASP A 83 4.62 -24.09 31.04
C ASP A 83 5.36 -22.81 30.61
N GLN A 84 5.24 -21.74 31.40
CA GLN A 84 5.82 -20.40 31.15
C GLN A 84 5.59 -19.89 29.72
N THR A 85 4.45 -20.24 29.13
CA THR A 85 4.15 -19.98 27.71
C THR A 85 3.01 -18.98 27.57
N LEU A 86 3.19 -18.02 26.66
CA LEU A 86 2.22 -16.98 26.32
C LEU A 86 1.87 -17.07 24.84
N THR A 87 0.60 -17.32 24.54
CA THR A 87 0.08 -17.33 23.17
C THR A 87 -0.60 -15.98 22.90
N MET A 88 -0.13 -15.25 21.89
CA MET A 88 -0.67 -13.94 21.53
C MET A 88 -0.81 -13.78 20.02
N ASN A 89 -1.78 -12.97 19.61
CA ASN A 89 -1.93 -12.50 18.24
C ASN A 89 -1.55 -11.02 18.19
N GLY A 90 -0.69 -10.66 17.26
CA GLY A 90 -0.24 -9.28 17.09
C GLY A 90 0.35 -9.00 15.72
N TRP A 91 0.53 -7.72 15.45
CA TRP A 91 1.17 -7.22 14.24
C TRP A 91 2.57 -6.74 14.58
N LEU A 92 3.57 -7.31 13.91
CA LEU A 92 4.92 -6.77 13.93
C LEU A 92 5.06 -5.79 12.77
N ILE A 93 5.19 -4.52 13.10
CA ILE A 93 5.43 -3.44 12.13
C ILE A 93 6.90 -3.08 12.22
N HIS A 94 7.55 -2.97 11.07
CA HIS A 94 8.93 -2.51 10.97
C HIS A 94 9.03 -1.32 10.01
N HIS A 95 9.98 -0.43 10.27
CA HIS A 95 10.31 0.65 9.36
C HIS A 95 11.82 0.71 9.20
N TRP A 96 12.28 0.81 7.95
CA TRP A 96 13.68 1.01 7.61
C TRP A 96 13.75 1.96 6.42
N TYR A 97 14.92 2.55 6.22
CA TYR A 97 15.18 3.46 5.11
C TYR A 97 16.11 2.79 4.09
N ASP A 98 15.78 2.93 2.80
CA ASP A 98 16.63 2.54 1.67
C ASP A 98 16.87 3.76 0.79
N TYR A 99 18.12 4.19 0.71
CA TYR A 99 18.53 5.37 -0.07
C TYR A 99 18.33 5.19 -1.58
N ARG A 100 18.20 3.95 -2.08
CA ARG A 100 17.98 3.67 -3.51
C ARG A 100 16.51 3.81 -3.91
N LEU A 101 15.60 3.77 -2.94
CA LEU A 101 14.16 3.90 -3.14
C LEU A 101 13.67 5.34 -2.89
N SER A 102 14.53 6.33 -3.11
CA SER A 102 14.20 7.75 -3.02
C SER A 102 14.04 8.37 -4.41
N TRP A 103 13.07 9.26 -4.57
CA TRP A 103 12.84 10.04 -5.79
C TRP A 103 12.41 11.47 -5.43
N ASP A 104 12.42 12.37 -6.41
CA ASP A 104 11.87 13.72 -6.29
C ASP A 104 10.36 13.70 -6.63
N PRO A 105 9.46 14.04 -5.68
CA PRO A 105 8.02 14.10 -5.96
C PRO A 105 7.66 15.04 -7.12
N GLU A 106 8.42 16.12 -7.35
CA GLU A 106 8.12 17.09 -8.41
C GLU A 106 8.24 16.48 -9.81
N GLU A 107 9.20 15.58 -10.01
CA GLU A 107 9.39 14.89 -11.29
C GLU A 107 8.26 13.89 -11.59
N TYR A 108 7.66 13.31 -10.55
CA TYR A 108 6.65 12.25 -10.65
C TYR A 108 5.25 12.73 -10.22
N GLY A 109 4.85 13.94 -10.60
CA GLY A 109 3.47 14.41 -10.46
C GLY A 109 3.00 14.56 -9.01
N GLY A 110 3.92 14.82 -8.08
CA GLY A 110 3.66 15.03 -6.66
C GLY A 110 3.49 13.74 -5.85
N VAL A 111 3.87 12.57 -6.39
CA VAL A 111 3.79 11.29 -5.67
C VAL A 111 4.80 11.29 -4.52
N LYS A 112 4.30 11.29 -3.28
CA LYS A 112 5.14 11.27 -2.05
C LYS A 112 5.30 9.89 -1.43
N HIS A 113 4.33 9.02 -1.67
CA HIS A 113 4.25 7.69 -1.08
C HIS A 113 4.10 6.66 -2.19
N PHE A 114 4.89 5.61 -2.12
CA PHE A 114 4.87 4.54 -3.10
C PHE A 114 4.78 3.19 -2.39
N HIS A 115 3.81 2.38 -2.82
CA HIS A 115 3.48 1.11 -2.20
C HIS A 115 4.05 -0.03 -3.03
N LEU A 116 4.92 -0.81 -2.40
CA LEU A 116 5.57 -1.97 -3.02
C LEU A 116 5.31 -3.24 -2.22
N PRO A 117 5.16 -4.39 -2.89
CA PRO A 117 5.19 -5.68 -2.20
C PRO A 117 6.59 -5.94 -1.65
N GLY A 118 6.70 -6.44 -0.42
CA GLY A 118 7.98 -6.76 0.20
C GLY A 118 8.85 -7.75 -0.58
N GLU A 119 8.25 -8.59 -1.42
CA GLU A 119 8.93 -9.66 -2.16
C GLU A 119 9.97 -9.16 -3.17
N ILE A 120 9.80 -7.93 -3.67
CA ILE A 120 10.66 -7.37 -4.74
C ILE A 120 11.70 -6.38 -4.21
N ILE A 121 11.67 -6.09 -2.91
CA ILE A 121 12.59 -5.16 -2.23
C ILE A 121 13.45 -5.92 -1.22
N TRP A 122 14.53 -5.28 -0.76
CA TRP A 122 15.32 -5.85 0.34
C TRP A 122 14.48 -5.81 1.63
N LEU A 123 14.42 -6.94 2.33
CA LEU A 123 13.77 -7.07 3.63
C LEU A 123 14.80 -7.55 4.66
N PRO A 124 14.84 -6.96 5.86
CA PRO A 124 15.66 -7.49 6.94
C PRO A 124 15.13 -8.85 7.38
N ASP A 125 16.04 -9.80 7.62
CA ASP A 125 15.68 -11.08 8.22
C ASP A 125 15.37 -10.88 9.71
N ILE A 126 14.18 -11.28 10.15
CA ILE A 126 13.68 -11.08 11.50
C ILE A 126 13.21 -12.42 12.05
N ILE A 127 13.89 -12.86 13.10
CA ILE A 127 13.62 -14.14 13.75
C ILE A 127 13.19 -13.90 15.19
N LEU A 128 12.09 -14.54 15.58
CA LEU A 128 11.72 -14.62 16.99
C LEU A 128 12.52 -15.75 17.65
N TYR A 129 13.50 -15.38 18.48
CA TYR A 129 14.31 -16.35 19.23
C TYR A 129 13.49 -17.15 20.24
N ASN A 130 12.54 -16.51 20.93
CA ASN A 130 11.73 -17.16 21.95
C ASN A 130 10.43 -17.71 21.37
N LYS A 131 10.54 -18.55 20.33
CA LYS A 131 9.39 -19.19 19.69
C LYS A 131 9.08 -20.52 20.38
N PHE A 132 7.88 -20.65 20.93
CA PHE A 132 7.34 -21.93 21.39
C PHE A 132 6.32 -22.46 20.35
N VAL A 133 6.48 -23.70 19.89
CA VAL A 133 5.53 -24.36 18.98
C VAL A 133 5.01 -25.61 19.68
N PRO A 134 3.71 -25.68 20.04
CA PRO A 134 3.13 -26.90 20.59
C PRO A 134 3.24 -28.03 19.57
N SER A 135 3.67 -29.21 20.01
CA SER A 135 3.82 -30.39 19.15
C SER A 135 2.51 -30.92 18.58
N SER A 136 1.36 -30.48 19.10
CA SER A 136 0.02 -30.95 18.72
C SER A 136 -0.69 -30.06 17.70
N ASP A 137 -0.18 -28.86 17.41
CA ASP A 137 -0.86 -27.94 16.50
C ASP A 137 0.15 -27.11 15.69
N SER A 138 0.50 -27.62 14.52
CA SER A 138 1.40 -26.98 13.57
C SER A 138 0.71 -25.93 12.69
N SER A 139 -0.60 -25.68 12.89
CA SER A 139 -1.41 -24.85 12.00
C SER A 139 -1.43 -23.35 12.36
N HIS A 140 -1.10 -23.00 13.61
CA HIS A 140 -1.05 -21.62 14.07
C HIS A 140 0.38 -21.09 14.07
N ILE A 141 0.79 -20.41 12.99
CA ILE A 141 1.96 -19.53 13.02
C ILE A 141 1.52 -18.23 13.72
N PRO A 142 2.02 -17.89 14.92
CA PRO A 142 1.52 -16.75 15.71
C PRO A 142 1.87 -15.37 15.10
N PHE A 143 2.50 -15.34 13.93
CA PHE A 143 2.75 -14.13 13.14
C PHE A 143 2.13 -14.28 11.76
N ALA A 144 0.84 -14.64 11.70
CA ALA A 144 0.08 -14.51 10.48
C ALA A 144 0.09 -13.01 10.06
N PHE A 145 0.61 -12.77 8.86
CA PHE A 145 0.67 -11.49 8.15
C PHE A 145 1.77 -10.50 8.59
N LEU A 146 3.03 -10.91 8.35
CA LEU A 146 4.03 -9.97 7.82
C LEU A 146 3.60 -9.54 6.40
N SER A 147 2.55 -8.73 6.26
CA SER A 147 2.42 -7.94 5.02
C SER A 147 3.39 -6.77 5.16
N ALA A 148 4.62 -6.98 4.69
CA ALA A 148 5.60 -5.92 4.53
C ALA A 148 5.12 -4.99 3.41
N LEU A 149 4.20 -4.07 3.75
CA LEU A 149 3.90 -2.93 2.90
C LEU A 149 4.91 -1.85 3.28
N MET A 150 6.02 -1.80 2.53
CA MET A 150 6.92 -0.66 2.64
C MET A 150 6.26 0.54 1.97
N VAL A 151 6.24 1.66 2.69
CA VAL A 151 5.96 2.97 2.11
C VAL A 151 7.32 3.61 1.88
N ALA A 152 7.78 3.59 0.63
CA ALA A 152 8.94 4.39 0.27
C ALA A 152 8.51 5.87 0.28
N LEU A 153 9.38 6.74 0.78
CA LEU A 153 9.12 8.18 0.92
C LEU A 153 9.96 8.93 -0.12
N GLY A 154 9.30 9.78 -0.91
CA GLY A 154 9.98 10.76 -1.77
C GLY A 154 10.83 11.72 -0.92
N CYS A 155 11.99 12.14 -1.44
CA CYS A 155 12.87 13.08 -0.77
C CYS A 155 12.15 14.43 -0.59
N GLN A 156 12.35 15.08 0.56
CA GLN A 156 11.71 16.35 0.94
C GLN A 156 12.71 17.50 0.90
#